data_AF-M6KDJ5-F1
#
_entry.id   AF-M6KDJ5-F1
#
_cell.length_a   1.000
_cell.length_b   1.000
_cell.length_c   1.000
_cell.angle_alpha   90.00
_cell.angle_beta   90.00
_cell.angle_gamma   90.00
#
_symmetry.space_group_name_H-M   'P 1'
#
loop_
_entity.id
_entity.type
_entity.pdbx_description
1 polymer ?
#
loop_
_entity_poly.entity_id
_entity_poly.type
_entity_poly.pdbx_seq_one_letter_code
_entity_poly.pdbx_strand_id
1 'polypeptide(L)'
;MLNGVISPLEGIGPRDLRIKELLERIEPEQVKEVLIATNPTLEGDATADYLANQLKPISVNVTRIAYGITVGGSIELADQYTLGRAIRSRLQL
;
A
#
# COMPACT_ATOMS: atom_id res chain seq x y z
N MET A 1 -8.20 3.33 -9.92
CA MET A 1 -6.79 3.46 -10.32
C MET A 1 -6.28 4.80 -9.86
N LEU A 2 -5.09 4.85 -9.24
CA LEU A 2 -4.49 6.09 -8.75
C LEU A 2 -3.68 6.84 -9.81
N ASN A 3 -3.36 6.18 -10.93
CA ASN A 3 -2.54 6.68 -12.05
C ASN A 3 -1.11 7.10 -11.66
N GLY A 4 -0.53 6.44 -10.65
CA GLY A 4 0.84 6.66 -10.24
C GLY A 4 1.06 6.34 -8.77
N VAL A 5 2.18 6.82 -8.27
CA VAL A 5 2.60 6.78 -6.86
C VAL A 5 3.15 8.15 -6.49
N ILE A 6 3.14 8.48 -5.20
CA ILE A 6 3.78 9.68 -4.69
C ILE A 6 5.28 9.52 -4.87
N SER A 7 5.90 10.43 -5.61
CA SER A 7 7.33 10.42 -5.90
C SER A 7 7.89 11.83 -5.79
N PRO A 8 8.50 12.20 -4.65
CA PRO A 8 9.12 13.51 -4.48
C PRO A 8 10.23 13.79 -5.49
N LEU A 9 10.95 12.75 -5.91
CA LEU A 9 12.05 12.86 -6.88
C LEU A 9 11.54 13.27 -8.27
N GLU A 10 10.37 12.77 -8.67
CA GLU A 10 9.69 13.12 -9.93
C GLU A 10 8.75 14.32 -9.77
N GLY A 11 8.69 14.94 -8.59
CA GLY A 11 7.78 16.05 -8.28
C GLY A 11 6.29 15.65 -8.23
N ILE A 12 5.97 14.36 -8.12
CA ILE A 12 4.60 13.84 -8.08
C ILE A 12 4.10 13.81 -6.63
N GLY A 13 3.11 14.64 -6.33
CA GLY A 13 2.46 14.72 -5.02
C GLY A 13 1.09 14.02 -4.97
N PRO A 14 0.44 14.02 -3.79
CA PRO A 14 -0.89 13.40 -3.62
C PRO A 14 -1.98 13.99 -4.52
N ARG A 15 -1.86 15.27 -4.89
CA ARG A 15 -2.84 15.98 -5.73
C ARG A 15 -2.77 15.58 -7.20
N ASP A 16 -1.65 15.02 -7.62
CA ASP A 16 -1.42 14.52 -8.99
C ASP A 16 -1.99 13.11 -9.17
N LEU A 17 -2.41 12.48 -8.07
CA LEU A 17 -3.01 11.15 -8.03
C LEU A 17 -4.52 11.25 -7.86
N ARG A 18 -5.22 10.20 -8.31
CA ARG A 18 -6.68 10.09 -8.22
C ARG A 18 -7.18 9.64 -6.84
N ILE A 19 -6.64 10.24 -5.78
CA ILE A 19 -6.97 9.89 -4.39
C ILE A 19 -8.34 10.44 -4.01
N LYS A 20 -8.67 11.65 -4.44
CA LYS A 20 -9.96 12.28 -4.13
C LYS A 20 -11.12 11.43 -4.67
N GLU A 21 -11.02 10.95 -5.91
CA GLU A 21 -12.04 10.11 -6.53
C GLU A 21 -12.12 8.72 -5.90
N LEU A 22 -11.03 8.22 -5.32
CA LEU A 22 -11.11 7.01 -4.49
C LEU A 22 -11.96 7.27 -3.25
N LEU A 23 -11.72 8.38 -2.53
CA LEU A 23 -12.45 8.69 -1.30
C LEU A 23 -13.95 8.92 -1.57
N GLU A 24 -14.28 9.64 -2.64
CA GLU A 24 -15.67 9.94 -3.02
C GLU A 24 -16.50 8.69 -3.38
N ARG A 25 -15.85 7.57 -3.71
CA ARG A 25 -16.53 6.32 -4.06
C ARG A 25 -16.85 5.44 -2.86
N ILE A 26 -16.16 5.63 -1.74
CA ILE A 26 -16.22 4.68 -0.61
C ILE A 26 -17.59 4.66 0.06
N GLU A 27 -18.12 5.83 0.46
CA GLU A 27 -19.40 5.91 1.15
C GLU A 27 -20.59 5.54 0.24
N PRO A 28 -20.72 6.08 -1.00
CA PRO A 28 -21.87 5.79 -1.85
C PRO A 28 -21.95 4.32 -2.26
N GLU A 29 -20.82 3.67 -2.50
CA GLU A 29 -20.75 2.25 -2.87
C GLU A 29 -20.79 1.32 -1.64
N GLN A 30 -20.85 1.87 -0.41
CA GLN A 30 -20.81 1.11 0.86
C GLN A 30 -19.61 0.15 0.92
N VAL A 31 -18.44 0.63 0.51
CA VAL A 31 -17.21 -0.16 0.48
C VAL A 31 -16.84 -0.59 1.89
N LYS A 32 -16.66 -1.90 2.08
CA LYS A 32 -16.28 -2.49 3.38
C LYS A 32 -14.76 -2.58 3.57
N GLU A 33 -14.04 -2.71 2.48
CA GLU A 33 -12.59 -2.89 2.48
C GLU A 33 -11.92 -2.19 1.29
N VAL A 34 -10.80 -1.52 1.56
CA VAL A 34 -9.89 -0.99 0.56
C VAL A 34 -8.59 -1.80 0.63
N LEU A 35 -8.38 -2.66 -0.37
CA LEU A 35 -7.14 -3.38 -0.57
C LEU A 35 -6.15 -2.51 -1.36
N ILE A 36 -5.07 -2.08 -0.71
CA ILE A 36 -4.00 -1.32 -1.34
C ILE A 36 -3.00 -2.27 -2.01
N ALA A 37 -2.96 -2.23 -3.34
CA ALA A 37 -2.10 -3.04 -4.19
C ALA A 37 -1.08 -2.20 -4.99
N THR A 38 -0.49 -1.17 -4.36
CA THR A 38 0.65 -0.45 -4.95
C THR A 38 1.89 -1.35 -4.98
N ASN A 39 2.79 -1.11 -5.94
CA ASN A 39 4.02 -1.88 -6.06
C ASN A 39 4.84 -1.87 -4.74
N PRO A 40 5.60 -2.94 -4.44
CA PRO A 40 6.40 -3.04 -3.22
C PRO A 40 7.73 -2.25 -3.32
N THR A 41 7.66 -1.00 -3.75
CA THR A 41 8.79 -0.05 -3.81
C THR A 41 8.67 0.98 -2.68
N LEU A 42 9.70 1.81 -2.50
CA LEU A 42 9.68 2.87 -1.49
C LEU A 42 8.51 3.86 -1.72
N GLU A 43 8.31 4.27 -2.97
CA GLU A 43 7.23 5.18 -3.39
C GLU A 43 5.87 4.53 -3.24
N GLY A 44 5.76 3.25 -3.62
CA GLY A 44 4.54 2.47 -3.47
C GLY A 44 4.13 2.30 -2.00
N ASP A 45 5.11 2.11 -1.12
CA ASP A 45 4.91 2.01 0.33
C ASP A 45 4.53 3.36 0.95
N ALA A 46 5.23 4.44 0.58
CA ALA A 46 4.88 5.79 1.01
C ALA A 46 3.45 6.17 0.57
N THR A 47 3.07 5.80 -0.66
CA THR A 47 1.70 6.00 -1.17
C THR A 47 0.68 5.19 -0.38
N ALA A 48 1.00 3.96 -0.01
CA ALA A 48 0.11 3.11 0.78
C ALA A 48 -0.11 3.64 2.19
N ASP A 49 0.96 4.04 2.87
CA ASP A 49 0.88 4.64 4.21
C ASP A 49 0.10 5.96 4.18
N TYR A 50 0.27 6.76 3.12
CA TYR A 50 -0.51 7.97 2.91
C TYR A 50 -2.02 7.66 2.78
N LEU A 51 -2.39 6.72 1.91
CA LEU A 51 -3.78 6.30 1.72
C LEU A 51 -4.38 5.75 3.01
N ALA A 52 -3.67 4.88 3.72
CA ALA A 52 -4.13 4.34 5.00
C ALA A 52 -4.45 5.45 5.99
N ASN A 53 -3.61 6.49 6.07
CA ASN A 53 -3.87 7.64 6.94
C ASN A 53 -5.07 8.48 6.49
N GLN A 54 -5.29 8.65 5.18
CA GLN A 54 -6.47 9.35 4.65
C GLN A 54 -7.78 8.58 4.87
N LEU A 55 -7.72 7.24 4.91
CA LEU A 55 -8.87 6.37 5.04
C LEU A 55 -9.29 6.12 6.51
N LYS A 56 -8.38 6.35 7.47
CA LYS A 56 -8.66 6.20 8.92
C LYS A 56 -9.97 6.87 9.38
N PRO A 57 -10.31 8.11 8.97
CA PRO A 57 -11.55 8.76 9.41
C PRO A 57 -12.83 8.12 8.85
N ILE A 58 -12.73 7.41 7.72
CA ILE A 58 -13.87 6.88 6.95
C ILE A 58 -14.31 5.50 7.49
N SER A 59 -13.63 4.97 8.51
CA SER A 59 -13.96 3.69 9.18
C SER A 59 -14.11 2.49 8.22
N VAL A 60 -13.41 2.51 7.09
CA VAL A 60 -13.32 1.39 6.15
C VAL A 60 -12.15 0.48 6.55
N ASN A 61 -12.28 -0.83 6.36
CA ASN A 61 -11.15 -1.73 6.58
C ASN A 61 -10.08 -1.45 5.51
N VAL A 62 -8.83 -1.21 5.92
CA VAL A 62 -7.74 -0.96 4.98
C VAL A 62 -6.73 -2.07 5.12
N THR A 63 -6.50 -2.78 4.04
CA THR A 63 -5.53 -3.88 3.99
C THR A 63 -4.53 -3.62 2.88
N ARG A 64 -3.40 -4.32 2.95
CA ARG A 64 -2.34 -4.26 1.94
C ARG A 64 -2.01 -5.67 1.51
N ILE A 65 -1.77 -5.86 0.21
CA ILE A 65 -1.27 -7.13 -0.29
C ILE A 65 0.00 -7.52 0.47
N ALA A 66 0.10 -8.78 0.87
CA ALA A 66 1.32 -9.27 1.49
C ALA A 66 2.44 -9.35 0.43
N TYR A 67 3.64 -8.93 0.78
CA TYR A 67 4.84 -9.11 -0.03
C TYR A 67 6.04 -9.25 0.89
N GLY A 68 7.02 -10.03 0.44
CA GLY A 68 8.14 -10.50 1.23
C GLY A 68 8.79 -11.69 0.55
N ILE A 69 9.35 -12.60 1.32
CA ILE A 69 9.97 -13.81 0.78
C ILE A 69 8.89 -14.67 0.10
N THR A 70 9.14 -15.03 -1.16
CA THR A 70 8.22 -15.82 -1.97
C THR A 70 8.23 -17.29 -1.55
N VAL A 71 7.11 -17.99 -1.72
CA VAL A 71 7.05 -19.44 -1.52
C VAL A 71 8.05 -20.12 -2.45
N GLY A 72 8.85 -21.03 -1.90
CA GLY A 72 9.93 -21.71 -2.63
C GLY A 72 11.21 -20.87 -2.79
N GLY A 73 11.23 -19.62 -2.33
CA GLY A 73 12.45 -18.81 -2.22
C GLY A 73 13.30 -19.22 -1.01
N SER A 74 14.59 -18.89 -1.06
CA SER A 74 15.54 -19.10 0.04
C SER A 74 15.75 -17.80 0.81
N ILE A 75 15.76 -17.88 2.14
CA ILE A 75 15.98 -16.73 3.03
C ILE A 75 17.39 -16.15 2.81
N GLU A 76 18.37 -17.01 2.55
CA GLU A 76 19.77 -16.66 2.33
C GLU A 76 19.98 -15.82 1.06
N LEU A 77 19.07 -15.94 0.09
CA LEU A 77 19.11 -15.21 -1.18
C LEU A 77 18.24 -13.94 -1.15
N ALA A 78 17.47 -13.72 -0.10
CA ALA A 78 16.61 -12.54 0.03
C ALA A 78 17.46 -11.29 0.32
N ASP A 79 17.18 -10.21 -0.40
CA ASP A 79 17.77 -8.92 -0.09
C ASP A 79 17.24 -8.37 1.26
N GLN A 80 17.95 -7.41 1.83
CA GLN A 80 17.62 -6.84 3.14
C GLN A 80 16.23 -6.19 3.18
N TYR A 81 15.78 -5.62 2.06
CA TYR A 81 14.46 -4.99 1.98
C TYR A 81 13.35 -6.03 2.04
N THR A 82 13.47 -7.08 1.21
CA THR A 82 12.54 -8.21 1.17
C THR A 82 12.49 -8.93 2.52
N LEU A 83 13.64 -9.18 3.14
CA LEU A 83 13.73 -9.81 4.46
C LEU A 83 13.09 -8.92 5.55
N GLY A 84 13.43 -7.63 5.58
CA GLY A 84 12.85 -6.68 6.51
C GLY A 84 11.33 -6.51 6.35
N ARG A 85 10.80 -6.67 5.13
CA ARG A 85 9.35 -6.69 4.87
C ARG A 85 8.72 -7.99 5.40
N ALA A 86 9.30 -9.14 5.11
CA ALA A 86 8.80 -10.44 5.60
C ALA A 86 8.69 -10.48 7.14
N ILE A 87 9.66 -9.91 7.85
CA ILE A 87 9.65 -9.82 9.32
C ILE A 87 8.52 -8.91 9.84
N ARG A 88 8.29 -7.76 9.17
CA ARG A 88 7.22 -6.82 9.54
C ARG A 88 5.84 -7.39 9.29
N SER A 89 5.68 -8.14 8.21
CA SER A 89 4.42 -8.77 7.80
C SER A 89 4.21 -10.19 8.35
N ARG A 90 4.99 -10.59 9.37
CA ARG A 90 4.87 -11.93 9.98
C ARG A 90 3.46 -12.13 10.54
N LEU A 91 2.95 -13.35 10.41
CA LEU A 91 1.67 -13.76 10.96
C LEU A 91 1.89 -14.45 12.32
N GLN A 92 0.94 -14.28 13.23
CA GLN A 92 0.85 -15.13 14.43
C GLN A 92 0.12 -16.43 14.07
N LEU A 93 0.51 -17.53 14.71
CA LEU A 93 -0.11 -18.85 14.58
C LEU A 93 -0.94 -19.16 15.82
#